data_AF-A0A2S1LK39-F1
#
_entry.id   AF-A0A2S1LK39-F1
#
_cell.length_a   1.000
_cell.length_b   1.000
_cell.length_c   1.000
_cell.angle_alpha   90.00
_cell.angle_beta   90.00
_cell.angle_gamma   90.00
#
_symmetry.space_group_name_H-M   'P 1'
#
loop_
_entity.id
_entity.type
_entity.pdbx_description
1 polymer ?
#
loop_
_entity_poly.entity_id
_entity_poly.type
_entity_poly.pdbx_seq_one_letter_code
_entity_poly.pdbx_strand_id
1 'polypeptide(L)'
;MHKQIIITALFLLPFFALAQTDSIPVFKGKQQIGFLYGKAVSTCTDCIIIDTIKIASQTLLVQTPVTIVRRGNEESNPIFDRLVLVVVKEEKGKSKLTFNNTATATSESVYFKRNKKDLIVVKKVTSSNGSAKVALGKDDYTDYPATIICYDNGTNKRLTGNTIKYTELFGKKESFSCFDCPTQFTVEKCLEMKKQKQKFKWE
;
A
#
# COMPACT_ATOMS: atom_id res chain seq x y z
N MET A 1 -44.41 47.05 -42.71
CA MET A 1 -43.83 45.70 -42.47
C MET A 1 -42.32 45.83 -42.43
N HIS A 2 -41.68 45.74 -41.26
CA HIS A 2 -40.38 45.10 -41.09
C HIS A 2 -40.09 44.90 -39.60
N LYS A 3 -39.75 43.65 -39.31
CA LYS A 3 -39.36 43.08 -38.01
C LYS A 3 -37.94 43.52 -37.69
N GLN A 4 -37.63 43.79 -36.42
CA GLN A 4 -36.32 43.39 -35.87
C GLN A 4 -36.49 42.84 -34.46
N ILE A 5 -36.15 41.56 -34.34
CA ILE A 5 -36.09 40.74 -33.14
C ILE A 5 -34.74 41.08 -32.49
N ILE A 6 -34.76 41.57 -31.25
CA ILE A 6 -33.55 41.74 -30.46
C ILE A 6 -33.13 40.35 -30.00
N ILE A 7 -32.14 39.79 -30.69
CA ILE A 7 -31.53 38.51 -30.37
C ILE A 7 -30.69 38.68 -29.10
N THR A 8 -31.03 37.87 -28.12
CA THR A 8 -30.44 37.72 -26.80
C THR A 8 -28.95 37.41 -26.92
N ALA A 9 -28.09 38.30 -26.40
CA ALA A 9 -26.67 38.04 -26.26
C ALA A 9 -26.46 37.01 -25.13
N LEU A 10 -26.40 35.73 -25.52
CA LEU A 10 -26.06 34.61 -24.66
C LEU A 10 -24.56 34.73 -24.31
N PHE A 11 -24.28 35.22 -23.11
CA PHE A 11 -22.95 35.25 -22.51
C PHE A 11 -22.44 33.79 -22.37
N LEU A 12 -21.67 33.33 -23.34
CA LEU A 12 -20.88 32.10 -23.25
C LEU A 12 -19.71 32.36 -22.29
N LEU A 13 -19.96 32.16 -21.00
CA LEU A 13 -18.88 32.01 -20.02
C LEU A 13 -18.13 30.72 -20.36
N PRO A 14 -16.82 30.76 -20.68
CA PRO A 14 -16.04 29.55 -20.70
C PRO A 14 -15.88 29.13 -19.24
N PHE A 15 -16.67 28.14 -18.81
CA PHE A 15 -16.33 27.32 -17.66
C PHE A 15 -15.02 26.59 -18.01
N PHE A 16 -13.89 27.28 -17.84
CA PHE A 16 -12.62 26.62 -17.62
C PHE A 16 -12.79 25.87 -16.29
N ALA A 17 -13.21 24.61 -16.38
CA ALA A 17 -12.99 23.65 -15.32
C ALA A 17 -11.48 23.57 -15.14
N LEU A 18 -10.94 24.37 -14.20
CA LEU A 18 -9.63 24.14 -13.61
C LEU A 18 -9.66 22.70 -13.12
N ALA A 19 -8.99 21.81 -13.85
CA ALA A 19 -8.67 20.49 -13.34
C ALA A 19 -7.80 20.72 -12.11
N GLN A 20 -8.43 20.73 -10.93
CA GLN A 20 -7.74 20.56 -9.67
C GLN A 20 -7.09 19.18 -9.74
N THR A 21 -5.83 19.16 -10.17
CA THR A 21 -4.96 18.04 -9.86
C THR A 21 -4.78 18.12 -8.36
N ASP A 22 -5.54 17.30 -7.63
CA ASP A 22 -5.47 17.22 -6.16
C ASP A 22 -4.01 16.96 -5.75
N SER A 23 -3.31 18.04 -5.39
CA SER A 23 -1.90 17.98 -5.04
C SER A 23 -1.79 17.41 -3.63
N ILE A 24 -1.29 16.18 -3.51
CA ILE A 24 -1.20 15.48 -2.22
C ILE A 24 -0.03 16.08 -1.42
N PRO A 25 -0.26 16.68 -0.23
CA PRO A 25 0.81 17.33 0.53
C PRO A 25 1.77 16.31 1.16
N VAL A 26 3.06 16.64 1.15
CA VAL A 26 4.14 15.88 1.78
C VAL A 26 4.57 16.58 3.07
N PHE A 27 4.68 15.82 4.15
CA PHE A 27 5.02 16.33 5.48
C PHE A 27 6.33 15.76 6.01
N LYS A 28 7.07 16.57 6.76
CA LYS A 28 8.14 16.15 7.66
C LYS A 28 7.77 16.59 9.08
N GLY A 29 7.43 15.62 9.93
CA GLY A 29 6.80 15.91 11.21
C GLY A 29 5.45 16.64 11.03
N LYS A 30 5.33 17.85 11.56
CA LYS A 30 4.12 18.69 11.42
C LYS A 30 4.20 19.69 10.26
N GLN A 31 5.34 19.83 9.62
CA GLN A 31 5.57 20.82 8.57
C GLN A 31 5.28 20.23 7.19
N GLN A 32 4.47 20.91 6.39
CA GLN A 32 4.35 20.62 4.96
C GLN A 32 5.60 21.12 4.24
N ILE A 33 6.24 20.24 3.47
CA ILE A 33 7.51 20.52 2.77
C ILE A 33 7.38 20.50 1.24
N GLY A 34 6.19 20.19 0.73
CA GLY A 34 5.89 20.19 -0.70
C GLY A 34 4.67 19.34 -1.02
N PHE A 35 4.61 18.86 -2.25
CA PHE A 35 3.52 18.02 -2.76
C PHE A 35 4.09 16.82 -3.51
N LEU A 36 3.35 15.72 -3.50
CA LEU A 36 3.67 14.52 -4.26
C LEU A 36 3.78 14.88 -5.75
N TYR A 37 4.79 14.33 -6.43
CA TYR A 37 5.20 14.66 -7.80
C TYR A 37 5.68 16.11 -8.02
N GLY A 38 5.70 16.93 -6.97
CA GLY A 38 6.33 18.25 -6.96
C GLY A 38 7.82 18.16 -6.65
N LYS A 39 8.52 19.31 -6.79
CA LYS A 39 9.96 19.45 -6.49
C LYS A 39 10.26 19.02 -5.05
N ALA A 40 11.24 18.15 -4.89
CA ALA A 40 11.69 17.65 -3.60
C ALA A 40 12.85 18.48 -3.01
N VAL A 41 12.95 18.42 -1.68
CA VAL A 41 14.17 18.78 -0.94
C VAL A 41 15.21 17.66 -1.08
N SER A 42 16.46 17.91 -0.69
CA SER A 42 17.56 16.95 -0.86
C SER A 42 17.47 15.69 0.03
N THR A 43 16.68 15.68 1.12
CA THR A 43 16.57 14.55 2.05
C THR A 43 15.13 14.32 2.54
N CYS A 44 14.67 13.06 2.56
CA CYS A 44 13.31 12.70 2.99
C CYS A 44 13.19 11.39 3.78
N THR A 45 14.06 11.17 4.77
CA THR A 45 14.08 9.90 5.52
C THR A 45 12.78 9.63 6.30
N ASP A 46 12.15 10.69 6.85
CA ASP A 46 10.94 10.58 7.69
C ASP A 46 9.74 11.30 7.07
N CYS A 47 9.73 11.45 5.75
CA CYS A 47 8.66 12.14 5.06
C CYS A 47 7.45 11.24 4.84
N ILE A 48 6.27 11.81 5.01
CA ILE A 48 5.01 11.09 4.87
C ILE A 48 4.02 11.84 3.99
N ILE A 49 3.11 11.08 3.41
CA ILE A 49 1.82 11.56 2.93
C ILE A 49 0.73 10.97 3.82
N ILE A 50 -0.47 11.57 3.76
CA ILE A 50 -1.63 11.12 4.53
C ILE A 50 -2.76 10.85 3.54
N ASP A 51 -3.07 9.57 3.33
CA ASP A 51 -4.20 9.15 2.52
C ASP A 51 -5.45 8.99 3.40
N THR A 52 -6.61 9.39 2.89
CA THR A 52 -7.89 9.09 3.55
C THR A 52 -8.51 7.87 2.89
N ILE A 53 -8.74 6.82 3.66
CA ILE A 53 -9.33 5.57 3.16
C ILE A 53 -10.55 5.18 3.99
N LYS A 54 -11.42 4.36 3.41
CA LYS A 54 -12.58 3.78 4.09
C LYS A 54 -12.39 2.28 4.27
N ILE A 55 -12.44 1.81 5.51
CA ILE A 55 -12.33 0.40 5.89
C ILE A 55 -13.49 0.05 6.81
N ALA A 56 -14.27 -1.01 6.51
CA ALA A 56 -15.38 -1.45 7.35
C ALA A 56 -16.37 -0.34 7.77
N SER A 57 -16.59 0.63 6.86
CA SER A 57 -17.39 1.85 7.07
C SER A 57 -16.82 2.89 8.04
N GLN A 58 -15.54 2.78 8.40
CA GLN A 58 -14.79 3.81 9.13
C GLN A 58 -13.83 4.53 8.20
N THR A 59 -13.75 5.84 8.33
CA THR A 59 -12.74 6.66 7.64
C THR A 59 -11.45 6.66 8.46
N LEU A 60 -10.35 6.30 7.83
CA LEU A 60 -9.03 6.22 8.45
C LEU A 60 -8.03 7.08 7.67
N LEU A 61 -7.11 7.69 8.40
CA LEU A 61 -5.95 8.40 7.87
C LEU A 61 -4.77 7.43 7.85
N VAL A 62 -4.17 7.20 6.69
CA VAL A 62 -3.03 6.30 6.53
C VAL A 62 -1.79 7.12 6.21
N GLN A 63 -0.83 7.07 7.12
CA GLN A 63 0.48 7.69 6.96
C GLN A 63 1.44 6.70 6.30
N THR A 64 1.86 7.01 5.08
CA THR A 64 2.83 6.19 4.31
C THR A 64 4.09 6.98 3.99
N PRO A 65 5.25 6.30 3.91
CA PRO A 65 6.51 6.97 3.60
C PRO A 65 6.55 7.46 2.15
N VAL A 66 7.32 8.54 1.97
CA VAL A 66 7.62 9.16 0.68
C VAL A 66 9.06 8.86 0.32
N THR A 67 9.34 8.70 -0.97
CA THR A 67 10.69 8.62 -1.51
C THR A 67 10.98 9.82 -2.40
N ILE A 68 12.25 10.03 -2.73
CA ILE A 68 12.69 11.01 -3.72
C ILE A 68 13.18 10.25 -4.93
N VAL A 69 12.67 10.61 -6.11
CA VAL A 69 13.12 10.04 -7.38
C VAL A 69 13.50 11.14 -8.36
N ARG A 70 14.26 10.79 -9.38
CA ARG A 70 14.47 11.61 -10.58
C ARG A 70 13.72 10.96 -11.72
N ARG A 71 12.80 11.70 -12.37
CA ARG A 71 12.07 11.22 -13.55
C ARG A 71 12.62 11.96 -14.77
N GLY A 72 13.21 11.22 -15.71
CA GLY A 72 13.83 11.77 -16.92
C GLY A 72 15.35 11.58 -16.91
N ASN A 73 16.06 12.44 -17.63
CA ASN A 73 17.52 12.48 -17.66
C ASN A 73 18.13 12.93 -16.31
N GLU A 74 19.43 12.74 -16.14
CA GLU A 74 20.16 13.01 -14.87
C GLU A 74 20.04 14.46 -14.38
N GLU A 75 19.71 15.41 -15.27
CA GLU A 75 19.48 16.83 -14.98
C GLU A 75 18.09 17.14 -14.39
N SER A 76 17.18 16.17 -14.36
CA SER A 76 15.84 16.38 -13.82
C SER A 76 15.88 16.67 -12.32
N ASN A 77 15.16 17.72 -11.91
CA ASN A 77 15.02 18.08 -10.51
C ASN A 77 14.40 16.89 -9.74
N PRO A 78 14.91 16.54 -8.55
CA PRO A 78 14.32 15.49 -7.74
C PRO A 78 12.87 15.85 -7.40
N ILE A 79 12.00 14.85 -7.40
CA ILE A 79 10.58 14.98 -7.05
C ILE A 79 10.21 14.04 -5.92
N PHE A 80 9.19 14.40 -5.15
CA PHE A 80 8.59 13.49 -4.18
C PHE A 80 7.77 12.43 -4.90
N ASP A 81 7.89 11.17 -4.48
CA ASP A 81 7.12 10.05 -5.03
C ASP A 81 6.66 9.10 -3.91
N ARG A 82 5.65 8.28 -4.18
CA ARG A 82 5.15 7.29 -3.22
C ARG A 82 6.18 6.18 -3.10
N LEU A 83 6.64 5.90 -1.87
CA LEU A 83 7.37 4.66 -1.61
C LEU A 83 6.40 3.47 -1.51
N VAL A 84 5.14 3.73 -1.15
CA VAL A 84 4.13 2.70 -0.90
C VAL A 84 2.81 3.09 -1.55
N LEU A 85 2.23 2.15 -2.31
CA LEU A 85 0.86 2.21 -2.83
C LEU A 85 -0.08 1.48 -1.89
N VAL A 86 -1.19 2.13 -1.53
CA VAL A 86 -2.19 1.60 -0.59
C VAL A 86 -3.40 1.10 -1.37
N VAL A 87 -3.82 -0.15 -1.10
CA VAL A 87 -5.00 -0.77 -1.72
C VAL A 87 -5.91 -1.35 -0.64
N VAL A 88 -7.19 -1.07 -0.73
CA VAL A 88 -8.22 -1.64 0.16
C VAL A 88 -9.01 -2.70 -0.60
N LYS A 89 -9.22 -3.85 0.02
CA LYS A 89 -10.12 -4.92 -0.46
C LYS A 89 -11.00 -5.42 0.67
N GLU A 90 -12.25 -5.72 0.37
CA GLU A 90 -13.16 -6.40 1.32
C GLU A 90 -13.20 -7.89 0.99
N GLU A 91 -12.95 -8.75 1.97
CA GLU A 91 -12.81 -10.20 1.80
C GLU A 91 -13.54 -10.96 2.93
N LYS A 92 -14.63 -11.68 2.60
CA LYS A 92 -15.31 -12.65 3.49
C LYS A 92 -15.48 -12.17 4.95
N GLY A 93 -16.05 -10.97 5.14
CA GLY A 93 -16.31 -10.39 6.48
C GLY A 93 -15.08 -9.78 7.17
N LYS A 94 -13.98 -9.59 6.44
CA LYS A 94 -12.79 -8.84 6.84
C LYS A 94 -12.47 -7.79 5.79
N SER A 95 -11.78 -6.74 6.21
CA SER A 95 -11.21 -5.76 5.29
C SER A 95 -9.70 -5.92 5.27
N LYS A 96 -9.09 -5.88 4.09
CA LYS A 96 -7.65 -6.01 3.88
C LYS A 96 -7.10 -4.69 3.36
N LEU A 97 -6.11 -4.16 4.07
CA LEU A 97 -5.31 -3.02 3.66
C LEU A 97 -3.94 -3.51 3.22
N THR A 98 -3.61 -3.33 1.95
CA THR A 98 -2.35 -3.76 1.35
C THR A 98 -1.48 -2.55 1.06
N PHE A 99 -0.21 -2.64 1.44
CA PHE A 99 0.86 -1.69 1.22
C PHE A 99 1.84 -2.35 0.24
N ASN A 100 1.91 -1.85 -0.99
CA ASN A 100 2.85 -2.35 -2.00
C ASN A 100 4.01 -1.37 -2.10
N ASN A 101 5.21 -1.83 -1.79
CA ASN A 101 6.41 -1.01 -1.96
C ASN A 101 6.64 -0.80 -3.47
N THR A 102 6.89 0.44 -3.89
CA THR A 102 7.06 0.79 -5.31
C THR A 102 8.49 0.57 -5.80
N ALA A 103 9.45 0.46 -4.88
CA ALA A 103 10.88 0.27 -5.18
C ALA A 103 11.32 -1.19 -5.03
N THR A 104 10.51 -2.05 -4.41
CA THR A 104 10.83 -3.45 -4.17
C THR A 104 9.61 -4.33 -4.44
N ALA A 105 9.81 -5.64 -4.65
CA ALA A 105 8.71 -6.60 -4.81
C ALA A 105 8.04 -6.97 -3.46
N THR A 106 8.04 -6.07 -2.48
CA THR A 106 7.50 -6.31 -1.15
C THR A 106 6.04 -5.84 -1.07
N SER A 107 5.17 -6.70 -0.55
CA SER A 107 3.78 -6.39 -0.25
C SER A 107 3.46 -6.74 1.19
N GLU A 108 2.80 -5.83 1.90
CA GLU A 108 2.47 -5.98 3.31
C GLU A 108 0.98 -5.74 3.50
N SER A 109 0.28 -6.68 4.10
CA SER A 109 -1.16 -6.66 4.27
C SER A 109 -1.53 -6.73 5.75
N VAL A 110 -2.45 -5.86 6.16
CA VAL A 110 -3.15 -5.94 7.44
C VAL A 110 -4.60 -6.30 7.18
N TYR A 111 -5.10 -7.27 7.93
CA TYR A 111 -6.50 -7.65 7.92
C TYR A 111 -7.19 -7.11 9.16
N PHE A 112 -8.34 -6.50 8.93
CA PHE A 112 -9.21 -5.96 9.95
C PHE A 112 -10.50 -6.77 10.03
N LYS A 113 -10.97 -6.95 11.26
CA LYS A 113 -12.33 -7.41 11.54
C LYS A 113 -13.04 -6.35 12.36
N ARG A 114 -14.29 -6.07 12.02
CA ARG A 114 -15.13 -5.19 12.82
C ARG A 114 -15.71 -5.97 14.01
N ASN A 115 -15.61 -5.38 15.19
CA ASN A 115 -16.32 -5.84 16.39
C ASN A 115 -17.07 -4.66 17.00
N LYS A 116 -18.39 -4.63 16.83
CA LYS A 116 -19.23 -3.47 17.17
C LYS A 116 -18.74 -2.19 16.46
N LYS A 117 -18.22 -1.22 17.23
CA LYS A 117 -17.65 0.04 16.73
C LYS A 117 -16.13 0.00 16.60
N ASP A 118 -15.50 -1.12 16.94
CA ASP A 118 -14.05 -1.23 16.94
C ASP A 118 -13.54 -1.94 15.70
N LEU A 119 -12.41 -1.45 15.19
CA LEU A 119 -11.63 -2.12 14.17
C LEU A 119 -10.50 -2.88 14.84
N ILE A 120 -10.50 -4.20 14.67
CA ILE A 120 -9.50 -5.10 15.26
C ILE A 120 -8.58 -5.56 14.14
N VAL A 121 -7.28 -5.30 14.26
CA VAL A 121 -6.27 -5.98 13.45
C VAL A 121 -6.30 -7.43 13.90
N VAL A 122 -6.48 -8.37 12.97
CA VAL A 122 -6.60 -9.82 13.24
C VAL A 122 -5.52 -10.66 12.56
N LYS A 123 -4.81 -10.07 11.59
CA LYS A 123 -3.75 -10.75 10.85
C LYS A 123 -2.85 -9.75 10.16
N LYS A 124 -1.56 -10.03 10.12
CA LYS A 124 -0.59 -9.33 9.28
C LYS A 124 0.15 -10.33 8.41
N VAL A 125 0.40 -9.94 7.17
CA VAL A 125 1.11 -10.77 6.17
C VAL A 125 2.09 -9.87 5.47
N THR A 126 3.33 -10.31 5.31
CA THR A 126 4.28 -9.71 4.38
C THR A 126 4.69 -10.77 3.37
N SER A 127 4.90 -10.35 2.14
CA SER A 127 5.37 -11.20 1.05
C SER A 127 6.43 -10.47 0.25
N SER A 128 7.48 -11.17 -0.13
CA SER A 128 8.58 -10.64 -0.95
C SER A 128 9.16 -11.72 -1.83
N ASN A 129 9.85 -11.34 -2.90
CA ASN A 129 10.60 -12.29 -3.72
C ASN A 129 11.80 -12.86 -2.95
N GLY A 130 12.10 -14.13 -3.20
CA GLY A 130 13.27 -14.80 -2.66
C GLY A 130 13.56 -16.11 -3.38
N SER A 131 14.34 -16.97 -2.73
CA SER A 131 14.65 -18.31 -3.20
C SER A 131 14.48 -19.33 -2.09
N ALA A 132 14.03 -20.53 -2.44
CA ALA A 132 13.86 -21.65 -1.53
C ALA A 132 14.87 -22.75 -1.86
N LYS A 133 15.59 -23.22 -0.83
CA LYS A 133 16.42 -24.42 -0.92
C LYS A 133 15.55 -25.65 -0.70
N VAL A 134 15.41 -26.46 -1.73
CA VAL A 134 14.59 -27.67 -1.71
C VAL A 134 15.50 -28.89 -1.82
N ALA A 135 15.41 -29.80 -0.85
CA ALA A 135 16.18 -31.04 -0.86
C ALA A 135 15.66 -31.99 -1.94
N LEU A 136 16.57 -32.48 -2.79
CA LEU A 136 16.32 -33.56 -3.75
C LEU A 136 16.76 -34.91 -3.17
N GLY A 137 17.71 -34.90 -2.23
CA GLY A 137 18.24 -36.08 -1.54
C GLY A 137 18.99 -35.69 -0.26
N LYS A 138 19.72 -36.65 0.32
CA LYS A 138 20.62 -36.36 1.44
C LYS A 138 21.83 -35.59 0.88
N ASP A 139 22.05 -34.39 1.38
CA ASP A 139 23.12 -33.45 0.94
C ASP A 139 22.98 -32.93 -0.51
N ASP A 140 21.83 -33.14 -1.15
CA ASP A 140 21.52 -32.64 -2.49
C ASP A 140 20.33 -31.66 -2.45
N TYR A 141 20.56 -30.45 -2.95
CA TYR A 141 19.63 -29.33 -2.87
C TYR A 141 19.63 -28.55 -4.18
N THR A 142 18.47 -28.01 -4.53
CA THR A 142 18.34 -27.04 -5.61
C THR A 142 17.62 -25.79 -5.13
N ASP A 143 17.92 -24.66 -5.75
CA ASP A 143 17.32 -23.36 -5.47
C ASP A 143 16.18 -23.09 -6.45
N TYR A 144 14.97 -22.89 -5.93
CA TYR A 144 13.81 -22.46 -6.72
C TYR A 144 13.46 -21.00 -6.44
N PRO A 145 12.99 -20.23 -7.43
CA PRO A 145 12.32 -18.96 -7.18
C PRO A 145 11.14 -19.15 -6.22
N ALA A 146 11.03 -18.27 -5.23
CA ALA A 146 10.01 -18.37 -4.20
C ALA A 146 9.43 -17.01 -3.83
N THR A 147 8.21 -17.04 -3.30
CA THR A 147 7.66 -15.95 -2.49
C THR A 147 7.92 -16.27 -1.03
N ILE A 148 8.70 -15.45 -0.35
CA ILE A 148 8.87 -15.52 1.10
C ILE A 148 7.64 -14.89 1.73
N ILE A 149 6.88 -15.65 2.50
CA ILE A 149 5.67 -15.18 3.18
C ILE A 149 5.88 -15.25 4.69
N CYS A 150 5.76 -14.10 5.34
CA CYS A 150 5.77 -13.98 6.78
C CYS A 150 4.37 -13.58 7.27
N TYR A 151 3.86 -14.23 8.31
CA TYR A 151 2.53 -13.92 8.83
C TYR A 151 2.44 -13.97 10.36
N ASP A 152 1.56 -13.13 10.88
CA ASP A 152 1.10 -13.14 12.26
C ASP A 152 -0.43 -13.29 12.24
N ASN A 153 -0.93 -14.40 12.79
CA ASN A 153 -2.36 -14.69 12.90
C ASN A 153 -2.93 -14.30 14.29
N GLY A 154 -2.12 -13.73 15.18
CA GLY A 154 -2.40 -13.56 16.60
C GLY A 154 -2.45 -12.12 17.08
N THR A 155 -2.20 -11.12 16.23
CA THR A 155 -2.52 -9.74 16.58
C THR A 155 -4.03 -9.66 16.72
N ASN A 156 -4.59 -9.62 17.94
CA ASN A 156 -5.97 -9.21 18.21
C ASN A 156 -5.95 -7.79 18.78
N LYS A 157 -5.28 -6.90 18.06
CA LYS A 157 -5.02 -5.54 18.53
C LYS A 157 -6.13 -4.63 18.06
N ARG A 158 -6.81 -4.01 19.02
CA ARG A 158 -7.76 -2.92 18.74
C ARG A 158 -7.00 -1.73 18.15
N LEU A 159 -7.46 -1.22 17.03
CA LEU A 159 -6.98 0.05 16.50
C LEU A 159 -7.48 1.17 17.41
N THR A 160 -6.56 1.97 17.94
CA THR A 160 -6.88 3.14 18.76
C THR A 160 -6.80 4.40 17.90
N GLY A 161 -7.91 5.13 17.79
CA GLY A 161 -8.01 6.32 16.93
C GLY A 161 -8.30 5.98 15.47
N ASN A 162 -8.17 7.00 14.60
CA ASN A 162 -8.47 6.90 13.17
C ASN A 162 -7.20 6.95 12.30
N THR A 163 -6.00 6.96 12.88
CA THR A 163 -4.74 7.07 12.15
C THR A 163 -3.99 5.76 12.18
N ILE A 164 -3.57 5.29 11.01
CA ILE A 164 -2.69 4.14 10.82
C ILE A 164 -1.35 4.67 10.32
N LYS A 165 -0.28 4.36 11.04
CA LYS A 165 1.08 4.61 10.55
C LYS A 165 1.67 3.32 10.00
N TYR A 166 2.13 3.35 8.76
CA TYR A 166 2.77 2.21 8.12
C TYR A 166 3.92 1.64 8.97
N THR A 167 4.78 2.50 9.50
CA THR A 167 5.92 2.13 10.36
C THR A 167 5.51 1.54 11.70
N GLU A 168 4.34 1.89 12.25
CA GLU A 168 3.83 1.27 13.48
C GLU A 168 3.26 -0.14 13.23
N LEU A 169 2.82 -0.42 12.00
CA LEU A 169 2.32 -1.75 11.62
C LEU A 169 3.43 -2.74 11.27
N PHE A 170 4.48 -2.29 10.59
CA PHE A 170 5.51 -3.18 10.01
C PHE A 170 6.96 -2.80 10.39
N GLY A 171 7.19 -1.68 11.10
CA GLY A 171 8.54 -1.21 11.42
C GLY A 171 9.23 -1.93 12.59
N LYS A 172 8.52 -2.79 13.34
CA LYS A 172 9.13 -3.67 14.34
C LYS A 172 9.09 -5.11 13.84
N LYS A 173 10.21 -5.85 14.03
CA LYS A 173 10.25 -7.31 13.86
C LYS A 173 9.36 -7.95 14.92
N GLU A 174 8.08 -8.06 14.62
CA GLU A 174 7.18 -8.92 15.37
C GLU A 174 7.55 -10.38 15.13
N SER A 175 7.06 -11.28 15.98
CA SER A 175 7.26 -12.73 15.88
C SER A 175 6.48 -13.31 14.70
N PHE A 176 6.85 -12.91 13.48
CA PHE A 176 6.29 -13.45 12.25
C PHE A 176 6.79 -14.87 12.04
N SER A 177 5.86 -15.76 11.69
CA SER A 177 6.21 -17.07 11.14
C SER A 177 6.42 -16.93 9.64
N CYS A 178 7.63 -17.24 9.16
CA CYS A 178 7.98 -17.14 7.74
C CYS A 178 8.10 -18.52 7.09
N PHE A 179 7.77 -18.61 5.81
CA PHE A 179 7.98 -19.80 5.00
C PHE A 179 8.08 -19.42 3.52
N ASP A 180 8.78 -20.25 2.76
CA ASP A 180 8.88 -20.09 1.30
C ASP A 180 7.69 -20.77 0.61
N CYS A 181 7.15 -20.11 -0.41
CA CYS A 181 6.10 -20.63 -1.26
C CYS A 181 6.49 -20.58 -2.74
N PRO A 182 6.20 -21.62 -3.54
CA PRO A 182 6.41 -21.57 -4.98
C PRO A 182 5.66 -20.39 -5.63
N THR A 183 6.31 -19.74 -6.59
CA THR A 183 5.79 -18.52 -7.26
C THR A 183 4.49 -18.74 -8.04
N GLN A 184 4.19 -19.98 -8.42
CA GLN A 184 2.94 -20.35 -9.09
C GLN A 184 1.69 -20.24 -8.20
N PHE A 185 1.85 -20.21 -6.87
CA PHE A 185 0.74 -20.09 -5.93
C PHE A 185 0.58 -18.64 -5.46
N THR A 186 -0.67 -18.21 -5.29
CA THR A 186 -0.96 -16.93 -4.65
C THR A 186 -0.66 -16.96 -3.17
N VAL A 187 -0.36 -15.81 -2.57
CA VAL A 187 -0.11 -15.66 -1.12
C VAL A 187 -1.25 -16.27 -0.29
N GLU A 188 -2.51 -16.02 -0.68
CA GLU A 188 -3.67 -16.59 -0.01
C GLU A 188 -3.69 -18.12 -0.08
N LYS A 189 -3.35 -18.70 -1.24
CA LYS A 189 -3.31 -20.16 -1.40
C LYS A 189 -2.19 -20.78 -0.57
N CYS A 190 -1.01 -20.18 -0.58
CA CYS A 190 0.12 -20.59 0.25
C CYS A 190 -0.25 -20.63 1.74
N LEU A 191 -0.94 -19.59 2.23
CA LEU A 191 -1.40 -19.51 3.61
C LEU A 191 -2.43 -20.58 3.97
N GLU A 192 -3.34 -20.89 3.05
CA GLU A 192 -4.30 -21.99 3.21
C GLU A 192 -3.60 -23.35 3.30
N MET A 193 -2.70 -23.64 2.36
CA MET A 193 -1.92 -24.88 2.34
C MET A 193 -1.06 -25.03 3.60
N LYS A 194 -0.42 -23.95 4.05
CA LYS A 194 0.35 -23.92 5.30
C LYS A 194 -0.53 -24.24 6.51
N LYS A 195 -1.73 -23.66 6.60
CA LYS A 195 -2.70 -23.94 7.67
C LYS A 195 -3.12 -25.42 7.67
N GLN A 196 -3.27 -26.02 6.49
CA GLN A 196 -3.61 -27.43 6.31
C GLN A 196 -2.40 -28.37 6.39
N LYS A 197 -1.20 -27.85 6.67
CA LYS A 197 0.08 -28.60 6.70
C LYS A 197 0.37 -29.38 5.41
N GLN A 198 -0.11 -28.88 4.27
CA GLN A 198 0.17 -29.48 2.97
C GLN A 198 1.60 -29.18 2.53
N LYS A 199 2.21 -30.13 1.83
CA LYS A 199 3.53 -29.93 1.21
C LYS A 199 3.36 -29.16 -0.10
N PHE A 200 4.28 -28.24 -0.36
CA PHE A 200 4.36 -27.57 -1.66
C PHE A 200 5.04 -28.48 -2.67
N LYS A 201 4.54 -28.45 -3.90
CA LYS A 201 5.26 -28.94 -5.07
C LYS A 201 6.08 -27.80 -5.64
N TRP A 202 7.37 -28.04 -5.83
CA TRP A 202 8.33 -27.09 -6.38
C TRP A 202 8.63 -27.53 -7.81
N GLU A 203 8.28 -26.68 -8.76
CA GLU A 203 8.41 -26.90 -10.21
C GLU A 203 8.97 -25.62 -10.83
#